data_AF-A0A0H4QH14-F1
#
_entry.id   AF-A0A0H4QH14-F1
#
_cell.length_a   1.000
_cell.length_b   1.000
_cell.length_c   1.000
_cell.angle_alpha   90.00
_cell.angle_beta   90.00
_cell.angle_gamma   90.00
#
_symmetry.space_group_name_H-M   'P 1'
#
loop_
_entity.id
_entity.type
_entity.pdbx_description
1 polymer ?
#
loop_
_entity_poly.entity_id
_entity_poly.type
_entity_poly.pdbx_seq_one_letter_code
_entity_poly.pdbx_strand_id
1 'polypeptide(L)'
;MSFFDRNKKSADNGGNHLENSEDTTQVNNNQFSSVPPYPQQSATSATAAPIQPDPQVDPNVAQNVSSNTDQSVDAHAAFNSESHITDNVPDPQNSVTPETHPADNNFSQNTSVQPDGPELNGYYYEEQPVPEKDNNDWVSTEEDLQGIINQENDVKKQLRYQLLSARSYYNYVLRSLGNDQENARTETNSQVEKINTSLKKWFDTDDMANEIFLDPNRNYFIFHDHLEVNPDDGERQMWRKLTKTFDNHGFLANTITVSYDDLANQTWTDYQNSDLVNPNSYLLNMYNDLQGRNNNVAVSPAEIPFEENYRIEHDTDKNIDKVYDEDNLIMEVARNNRGQLKVIRHYDKDKLLSRDIFDVNGVNSATQFYDPQNPNRVVRENFYRQDGTLVMIKSYTDSEPFIQLFSQGNVLISTFKNDEELIFWWLKNQALRNMQATIFVSIDSIFYKKLLELRKYSVEIIPIIMTQDQNAGIVTDLLNGTDKVTAVFAGNDNVNGYLNKNAKVKMDISTLEDVETPIYKH
;
A
#
# COMPACT_ATOMS: atom_id res chain seq x y z
N MET A 1 -10.13 37.08 44.41
CA MET A 1 -10.68 38.33 43.84
C MET A 1 -11.69 37.94 42.76
N SER A 2 -12.86 38.57 42.81
CA SER A 2 -14.08 38.29 42.06
C SER A 2 -14.12 39.08 40.73
N PHE A 3 -15.15 38.78 39.92
CA PHE A 3 -15.71 39.52 38.76
C PHE A 3 -15.07 39.19 37.39
N PHE A 4 -15.77 38.81 36.31
CA PHE A 4 -17.17 39.05 35.90
C PHE A 4 -17.82 37.85 35.21
N ASP A 5 -19.11 37.72 35.51
CA ASP A 5 -20.16 36.99 34.82
C ASP A 5 -20.93 37.98 33.92
N ARG A 6 -21.36 37.59 32.71
CA ARG A 6 -22.54 38.18 32.05
C ARG A 6 -23.05 37.38 30.83
N ASN A 7 -24.25 36.86 31.07
CA ASN A 7 -25.26 36.30 30.20
C ASN A 7 -25.90 37.26 29.15
N LYS A 8 -26.68 36.61 28.26
CA LYS A 8 -27.88 37.03 27.49
C LYS A 8 -27.66 37.50 26.04
N LYS A 9 -28.59 37.34 25.09
CA LYS A 9 -29.77 36.48 24.81
C LYS A 9 -30.40 37.09 23.53
N SER A 10 -31.10 36.27 22.75
CA SER A 10 -32.31 36.55 21.95
C SER A 10 -32.29 37.24 20.57
N ALA A 11 -33.13 36.62 19.71
CA ALA A 11 -34.02 37.12 18.64
C ALA A 11 -33.47 36.94 17.21
N ASP A 12 -34.02 36.09 16.31
CA ASP A 12 -35.41 35.81 15.85
C ASP A 12 -35.89 36.80 14.76
N ASN A 13 -36.68 36.28 13.80
CA ASN A 13 -37.14 36.77 12.48
C ASN A 13 -36.17 36.57 11.30
N GLY A 14 -36.55 35.99 10.15
CA GLY A 14 -37.87 35.69 9.59
C GLY A 14 -37.98 36.33 8.19
N GLY A 15 -38.30 35.56 7.15
CA GLY A 15 -38.56 36.12 5.81
C GLY A 15 -38.56 35.13 4.66
N ASN A 16 -39.76 34.63 4.33
CA ASN A 16 -40.13 33.84 3.15
C ASN A 16 -39.76 34.50 1.80
N HIS A 17 -39.51 33.68 0.78
CA HIS A 17 -40.14 33.88 -0.54
C HIS A 17 -40.36 32.57 -1.30
N LEU A 18 -41.51 32.55 -1.97
CA LEU A 18 -42.22 31.46 -2.64
C LEU A 18 -41.66 31.05 -4.01
N GLU A 19 -42.01 29.80 -4.37
CA GLU A 19 -42.45 29.26 -5.67
C GLU A 19 -41.58 29.47 -6.92
N ASN A 20 -41.11 28.36 -7.50
CA ASN A 20 -41.67 27.95 -8.80
C ASN A 20 -41.48 26.45 -9.06
N SER A 21 -42.60 25.80 -9.32
CA SER A 21 -42.75 24.46 -9.88
C SER A 21 -42.65 24.53 -11.40
N GLU A 22 -41.75 23.76 -12.01
CA GLU A 22 -41.96 23.27 -13.38
C GLU A 22 -41.65 21.77 -13.47
N ASP A 23 -42.73 21.07 -13.73
CA ASP A 23 -42.86 19.68 -14.11
C ASP A 23 -42.37 19.53 -15.55
N THR A 24 -41.34 18.71 -15.79
CA THR A 24 -41.03 18.20 -17.13
C THR A 24 -40.69 16.71 -17.04
N THR A 25 -41.67 15.94 -17.48
CA THR A 25 -41.53 14.54 -17.89
C THR A 25 -40.70 14.47 -19.17
N GLN A 26 -39.54 13.82 -19.12
CA GLN A 26 -38.90 13.27 -20.32
C GLN A 26 -38.50 11.81 -20.11
N VAL A 27 -39.06 11.00 -21.00
CA VAL A 27 -38.84 9.57 -21.22
C VAL A 27 -37.63 9.39 -22.13
N ASN A 28 -36.79 8.41 -21.77
CA ASN A 28 -35.79 7.71 -22.58
C ASN A 28 -34.71 8.51 -23.35
N ASN A 29 -33.46 8.33 -22.90
CA ASN A 29 -32.47 7.65 -23.73
C ASN A 29 -31.38 7.03 -22.85
N ASN A 30 -31.47 5.72 -22.60
CA ASN A 30 -30.36 4.93 -22.05
C ASN A 30 -29.29 4.77 -23.14
N GLN A 31 -28.41 5.75 -23.24
CA GLN A 31 -27.07 5.54 -23.80
C GLN A 31 -26.10 5.47 -22.63
N PHE A 32 -25.58 4.27 -22.37
CA PHE A 32 -24.43 4.08 -21.49
C PHE A 32 -23.24 4.82 -22.12
N SER A 33 -23.01 6.04 -21.68
CA SER A 33 -21.81 6.81 -22.00
C SER A 33 -20.63 6.16 -21.29
N SER A 34 -19.77 5.49 -22.08
CA SER A 34 -18.34 5.29 -21.87
C SER A 34 -17.87 5.08 -20.43
N VAL A 35 -17.89 3.83 -19.97
CA VAL A 35 -16.88 3.36 -19.02
C VAL A 35 -15.51 3.55 -19.71
N PRO A 36 -14.50 4.16 -19.06
CA PRO A 36 -13.18 4.27 -19.65
C PRO A 36 -12.65 2.86 -19.97
N PRO A 37 -12.15 2.61 -21.20
CA PRO A 37 -11.47 1.35 -21.46
C PRO A 37 -10.24 1.26 -20.55
N TYR A 38 -10.09 0.12 -19.87
CA TYR A 38 -8.82 -0.25 -19.24
C TYR A 38 -7.70 -0.19 -20.29
N PRO A 39 -6.51 0.34 -19.97
CA PRO A 39 -5.35 0.11 -20.80
C PRO A 39 -5.07 -1.40 -20.79
N GLN A 40 -5.12 -2.03 -21.97
CA GLN A 40 -4.50 -3.34 -22.17
C GLN A 40 -3.01 -3.17 -21.89
N GLN A 41 -2.55 -3.67 -20.74
CA GLN A 41 -1.15 -3.62 -20.37
C GLN A 41 -0.36 -4.55 -21.31
N SER A 42 0.38 -3.92 -22.21
CA SER A 42 1.52 -4.53 -22.87
C SER A 42 2.64 -4.59 -21.83
N ALA A 43 3.17 -5.79 -21.55
CA ALA A 43 4.33 -5.93 -20.68
C ALA A 43 5.55 -5.28 -21.34
N THR A 44 5.93 -4.09 -20.86
CA THR A 44 7.23 -3.49 -21.15
C THR A 44 7.98 -3.31 -19.83
N SER A 45 9.02 -4.10 -19.65
CA SER A 45 9.98 -4.03 -18.56
C SER A 45 10.67 -2.66 -18.57
N ALA A 46 10.35 -1.80 -17.62
CA ALA A 46 11.07 -0.57 -17.37
C ALA A 46 11.91 -0.75 -16.08
N THR A 47 13.21 -0.89 -16.25
CA THR A 47 14.22 -0.82 -15.20
C THR A 47 14.25 0.60 -14.64
N ALA A 48 13.68 0.81 -13.45
CA ALA A 48 13.84 2.06 -12.70
C ALA A 48 15.23 2.11 -12.06
N ALA A 49 16.03 3.11 -12.43
CA ALA A 49 17.28 3.43 -11.74
C ALA A 49 16.99 4.07 -10.36
N PRO A 50 17.84 3.84 -9.35
CA PRO A 50 17.62 4.38 -8.00
C PRO A 50 17.74 5.90 -7.98
N ILE A 51 16.80 6.53 -7.26
CA ILE A 51 16.73 7.97 -7.00
C ILE A 51 17.90 8.34 -6.07
N GLN A 52 18.86 9.12 -6.56
CA GLN A 52 19.81 9.83 -5.70
C GLN A 52 19.12 11.04 -5.04
N PRO A 53 19.38 11.34 -3.76
CA PRO A 53 18.94 12.57 -3.16
C PRO A 53 19.71 13.77 -3.74
N ASP A 54 18.97 14.78 -4.18
CA ASP A 54 19.50 16.08 -4.63
C ASP A 54 20.37 16.73 -3.55
N PRO A 55 21.56 17.27 -3.88
CA PRO A 55 22.32 18.10 -2.96
C PRO A 55 21.64 19.46 -2.80
N GLN A 56 21.40 19.87 -1.54
CA GLN A 56 20.95 21.22 -1.22
C GLN A 56 21.93 22.26 -1.76
N VAL A 57 21.41 23.18 -2.58
CA VAL A 57 22.10 24.38 -3.03
C VAL A 57 22.13 25.40 -1.89
N ASP A 58 23.32 25.71 -1.39
CA ASP A 58 23.60 26.75 -0.41
C ASP A 58 23.67 28.13 -1.11
N PRO A 59 22.86 29.13 -0.73
CA PRO A 59 22.90 30.45 -1.36
C PRO A 59 23.88 31.35 -0.61
N ASN A 60 25.18 31.22 -0.90
CA ASN A 60 26.16 32.27 -0.56
C ASN A 60 27.34 32.26 -1.54
N VAL A 61 27.19 32.98 -2.65
CA VAL A 61 28.32 33.43 -3.48
C VAL A 61 28.35 34.95 -3.46
N ALA A 62 29.37 35.49 -2.80
CA ALA A 62 29.89 36.82 -3.08
C ALA A 62 31.42 36.81 -3.08
N GLN A 63 31.96 36.91 -4.30
CA GLN A 63 33.19 37.60 -4.70
C GLN A 63 34.51 37.27 -3.97
N ASN A 64 35.45 36.64 -4.70
CA ASN A 64 36.64 37.40 -5.12
C ASN A 64 37.36 36.79 -6.33
N VAL A 65 37.82 37.69 -7.19
CA VAL A 65 38.59 37.46 -8.41
C VAL A 65 40.07 37.56 -8.07
N SER A 66 40.92 36.62 -8.50
CA SER A 66 42.02 36.89 -9.44
C SER A 66 43.21 35.90 -9.37
N SER A 67 43.48 35.31 -10.54
CA SER A 67 44.76 35.12 -11.24
C SER A 67 45.83 34.08 -10.84
N ASN A 68 46.17 33.30 -11.88
CA ASN A 68 47.46 32.70 -12.28
C ASN A 68 47.93 31.46 -11.48
N THR A 69 48.47 30.38 -12.07
CA THR A 69 49.28 30.25 -13.31
C THR A 69 49.36 28.78 -13.77
N ASP A 70 49.49 28.61 -15.09
CA ASP A 70 50.14 27.55 -15.91
C ASP A 70 50.81 26.32 -15.28
N GLN A 71 50.50 25.13 -15.87
CA GLN A 71 51.42 24.16 -16.52
C GLN A 71 50.69 22.79 -16.64
N SER A 72 50.28 22.34 -17.84
CA SER A 72 50.99 21.41 -18.76
C SER A 72 51.20 20.00 -18.13
N VAL A 73 50.91 18.84 -18.73
CA VAL A 73 50.94 18.38 -20.13
C VAL A 73 50.22 17.02 -20.21
N ASP A 74 49.73 16.67 -21.41
CA ASP A 74 49.60 15.31 -22.02
C ASP A 74 48.71 14.24 -21.35
N ALA A 75 48.06 13.31 -22.05
CA ALA A 75 47.65 13.09 -23.44
C ALA A 75 46.88 11.75 -23.42
N HIS A 76 45.87 11.61 -24.27
CA HIS A 76 45.49 10.41 -25.04
C HIS A 76 43.99 10.11 -25.16
N ALA A 77 43.55 10.24 -26.42
CA ALA A 77 42.63 9.39 -27.20
C ALA A 77 41.19 9.22 -26.67
N ALA A 78 40.16 9.87 -27.23
CA ALA A 78 39.59 9.67 -28.56
C ALA A 78 39.08 8.23 -28.81
N PHE A 79 37.77 8.03 -28.63
CA PHE A 79 36.98 7.21 -29.53
C PHE A 79 35.62 7.86 -29.76
N ASN A 80 35.47 8.32 -31.00
CA ASN A 80 34.29 8.91 -31.60
C ASN A 80 33.62 7.80 -32.42
N SER A 81 32.32 7.59 -32.28
CA SER A 81 31.52 6.98 -33.35
C SER A 81 30.07 7.40 -33.19
N GLU A 82 29.73 8.49 -33.85
CA GLU A 82 28.40 8.80 -34.35
C GLU A 82 27.95 7.73 -35.35
N SER A 83 26.69 7.32 -35.29
CA SER A 83 25.99 6.78 -36.46
C SER A 83 24.56 7.32 -36.51
N HIS A 84 24.27 7.92 -37.65
CA HIS A 84 23.03 8.57 -38.05
C HIS A 84 22.16 7.59 -38.86
N ILE A 85 20.83 7.70 -38.68
CA ILE A 85 19.73 7.59 -39.68
C ILE A 85 19.44 6.20 -40.31
N THR A 86 18.21 5.71 -40.13
CA THR A 86 17.14 5.70 -41.17
C THR A 86 15.79 5.22 -40.62
N ASP A 87 14.77 6.04 -40.84
CA ASP A 87 13.35 5.71 -40.87
C ASP A 87 13.03 4.57 -41.85
N ASN A 88 12.06 3.72 -41.52
CA ASN A 88 11.17 3.12 -42.51
C ASN A 88 9.90 2.53 -41.86
N VAL A 89 8.79 3.21 -42.10
CA VAL A 89 7.41 2.73 -41.92
C VAL A 89 6.99 1.98 -43.19
N PRO A 90 6.29 0.84 -43.08
CA PRO A 90 5.38 0.41 -44.12
C PRO A 90 3.93 0.40 -43.61
N ASP A 91 3.12 1.22 -44.25
CA ASP A 91 1.67 1.12 -44.36
C ASP A 91 1.30 -0.21 -45.06
N PRO A 92 0.14 -0.82 -44.77
CA PRO A 92 -0.86 -0.80 -45.84
C PRO A 92 -2.31 -0.58 -45.39
N GLN A 93 -2.94 0.29 -46.15
CA GLN A 93 -4.37 0.40 -46.43
C GLN A 93 -5.04 -0.97 -46.64
N ASN A 94 -6.21 -1.18 -46.01
CA ASN A 94 -7.38 -1.63 -46.77
C ASN A 94 -8.70 -1.34 -46.04
N SER A 95 -9.56 -0.65 -46.77
CA SER A 95 -10.91 -0.19 -46.44
C SER A 95 -11.96 -1.16 -46.96
N VAL A 96 -12.93 -1.56 -46.11
CA VAL A 96 -14.27 -1.97 -46.56
C VAL A 96 -15.31 -1.49 -45.55
N THR A 97 -16.19 -0.60 -46.02
CA THR A 97 -17.40 -0.09 -45.36
C THR A 97 -18.61 -1.00 -45.58
N PRO A 98 -19.67 -0.87 -44.74
CA PRO A 98 -20.76 -1.83 -44.60
C PRO A 98 -21.95 -1.58 -45.56
N GLU A 99 -22.62 -2.65 -45.97
CA GLU A 99 -23.89 -2.61 -46.71
C GLU A 99 -25.10 -2.52 -45.77
N THR A 100 -25.96 -1.54 -46.09
CA THR A 100 -27.25 -1.23 -45.47
C THR A 100 -28.42 -1.89 -46.22
N HIS A 101 -29.44 -2.28 -45.47
CA HIS A 101 -30.80 -2.60 -45.93
C HIS A 101 -31.42 -1.50 -46.83
N PRO A 102 -32.45 -1.87 -47.61
CA PRO A 102 -33.74 -1.21 -47.38
C PRO A 102 -34.95 -2.15 -47.39
N ALA A 103 -35.96 -1.75 -46.63
CA ALA A 103 -37.34 -2.21 -46.70
C ALA A 103 -38.10 -1.39 -47.75
N ASP A 104 -39.13 -1.98 -48.38
CA ASP A 104 -40.25 -1.19 -48.88
C ASP A 104 -41.57 -1.98 -48.93
N ASN A 105 -42.61 -1.33 -48.44
CA ASN A 105 -44.01 -1.77 -48.43
C ASN A 105 -44.65 -1.48 -49.79
N ASN A 106 -45.58 -2.32 -50.27
CA ASN A 106 -46.74 -1.75 -50.97
C ASN A 106 -48.01 -2.61 -50.93
N PHE A 107 -49.10 -1.90 -50.66
CA PHE A 107 -50.50 -2.32 -50.61
C PHE A 107 -51.10 -2.35 -52.02
N SER A 108 -51.99 -3.32 -52.31
CA SER A 108 -53.06 -3.12 -53.30
C SER A 108 -54.24 -4.07 -53.07
N GLN A 109 -55.41 -3.46 -52.92
CA GLN A 109 -56.74 -4.08 -52.94
C GLN A 109 -57.13 -4.44 -54.38
N ASN A 110 -57.86 -5.55 -54.58
CA ASN A 110 -59.02 -5.53 -55.48
C ASN A 110 -60.02 -6.67 -55.21
N THR A 111 -61.28 -6.37 -55.49
CA THR A 111 -62.54 -7.01 -55.03
C THR A 111 -63.16 -8.04 -55.98
N SER A 112 -64.15 -8.79 -55.43
CA SER A 112 -65.34 -9.40 -56.08
C SER A 112 -65.10 -10.77 -56.77
N VAL A 113 -65.99 -11.78 -56.76
CA VAL A 113 -67.46 -11.88 -56.78
C VAL A 113 -67.89 -13.25 -56.21
N GLN A 114 -69.02 -13.32 -55.51
CA GLN A 114 -69.81 -14.53 -55.19
C GLN A 114 -70.93 -14.68 -56.25
N PRO A 115 -71.39 -15.89 -56.62
CA PRO A 115 -72.69 -16.34 -56.07
C PRO A 115 -72.96 -17.87 -56.00
N ASP A 116 -74.00 -18.18 -55.21
CA ASP A 116 -74.94 -19.32 -55.22
C ASP A 116 -74.54 -20.72 -54.72
N GLY A 117 -75.26 -21.16 -53.66
CA GLY A 117 -75.25 -22.50 -53.04
C GLY A 117 -76.18 -23.51 -53.77
N PRO A 118 -76.77 -24.55 -53.12
CA PRO A 118 -76.86 -24.86 -51.67
C PRO A 118 -76.60 -26.35 -51.30
N GLU A 119 -76.83 -26.66 -50.01
CA GLU A 119 -77.25 -27.95 -49.42
C GLU A 119 -76.27 -28.74 -48.53
N LEU A 120 -76.77 -29.02 -47.32
CA LEU A 120 -76.21 -29.87 -46.27
C LEU A 120 -76.33 -31.36 -46.62
N ASN A 121 -75.28 -32.15 -46.32
CA ASN A 121 -75.30 -33.23 -45.32
C ASN A 121 -74.08 -34.15 -45.44
N GLY A 122 -73.54 -34.58 -44.30
CA GLY A 122 -72.81 -35.85 -44.18
C GLY A 122 -71.39 -35.72 -43.65
N TYR A 123 -71.23 -36.10 -42.38
CA TYR A 123 -70.00 -36.50 -41.69
C TYR A 123 -68.79 -36.83 -42.58
N TYR A 124 -67.65 -36.20 -42.31
CA TYR A 124 -66.42 -36.82 -41.80
C TYR A 124 -65.55 -35.67 -41.25
N TYR A 125 -65.18 -35.73 -39.96
CA TYR A 125 -63.98 -35.03 -39.53
C TYR A 125 -62.83 -35.79 -40.21
N GLU A 126 -62.24 -35.22 -41.26
CA GLU A 126 -60.87 -35.60 -41.59
C GLU A 126 -60.03 -35.17 -40.39
N GLU A 127 -59.51 -36.15 -39.65
CA GLU A 127 -58.38 -35.91 -38.75
C GLU A 127 -57.32 -35.21 -39.61
N GLN A 128 -57.12 -33.92 -39.40
CA GLN A 128 -55.89 -33.30 -39.87
C GLN A 128 -54.77 -34.15 -39.26
N PRO A 129 -53.79 -34.61 -40.05
CA PRO A 129 -52.65 -35.29 -39.49
C PRO A 129 -52.06 -34.34 -38.46
N VAL A 130 -52.19 -34.70 -37.18
CA VAL A 130 -51.40 -34.07 -36.12
C VAL A 130 -49.97 -34.26 -36.61
N PRO A 131 -49.21 -33.17 -36.85
CA PRO A 131 -47.82 -33.30 -37.25
C PRO A 131 -47.17 -34.31 -36.29
N GLU A 132 -46.55 -35.36 -36.83
CA GLU A 132 -45.79 -36.29 -36.01
C GLU A 132 -44.89 -35.44 -35.12
N LYS A 133 -45.06 -35.57 -33.81
CA LYS A 133 -44.30 -34.84 -32.81
C LYS A 133 -42.85 -35.31 -32.97
N ASP A 134 -42.10 -34.63 -33.82
CA ASP A 134 -40.68 -34.88 -34.01
C ASP A 134 -40.00 -34.48 -32.70
N ASN A 135 -39.73 -35.47 -31.86
CA ASN A 135 -39.12 -35.28 -30.54
C ASN A 135 -37.76 -34.57 -30.61
N ASN A 136 -37.17 -34.43 -31.81
CA ASN A 136 -35.91 -33.74 -32.05
C ASN A 136 -36.04 -32.20 -31.97
N ASP A 137 -37.21 -31.63 -32.24
CA ASP A 137 -37.42 -30.17 -32.24
C ASP A 137 -37.42 -29.59 -30.82
N TRP A 138 -37.92 -30.39 -29.86
CA TRP A 138 -37.89 -30.05 -28.43
C TRP A 138 -36.49 -30.13 -27.83
N VAL A 139 -35.65 -31.08 -28.27
CA VAL A 139 -34.27 -31.20 -27.79
C VAL A 139 -33.45 -30.01 -28.28
N SER A 140 -33.58 -29.61 -29.55
CA SER A 140 -32.94 -28.40 -30.08
C SER A 140 -33.42 -27.13 -29.36
N THR A 141 -34.73 -27.00 -29.13
CA THR A 141 -35.30 -25.85 -28.41
C THR A 141 -34.83 -25.79 -26.95
N GLU A 142 -34.69 -26.94 -26.28
CA GLU A 142 -34.18 -27.01 -24.90
C GLU A 142 -32.68 -26.71 -24.82
N GLU A 143 -31.88 -27.19 -25.79
CA GLU A 143 -30.48 -26.83 -25.93
C GLU A 143 -30.30 -25.32 -26.21
N ASP A 144 -31.14 -24.72 -27.07
CA ASP A 144 -31.12 -23.29 -27.36
C ASP A 144 -31.52 -22.46 -26.13
N LEU A 145 -32.55 -22.88 -25.39
CA LEU A 145 -32.95 -22.23 -24.14
C LEU A 145 -31.85 -22.32 -23.09
N GLN A 146 -31.19 -23.48 -22.96
CA GLN A 146 -30.06 -23.65 -22.06
C GLN A 146 -28.87 -22.78 -22.49
N GLY A 147 -28.65 -22.64 -23.80
CA GLY A 147 -27.66 -21.74 -24.39
C GLY A 147 -27.94 -20.27 -24.04
N ILE A 148 -29.19 -19.81 -24.19
CA ILE A 148 -29.61 -18.45 -23.84
C ILE A 148 -29.48 -18.21 -22.33
N ILE A 149 -29.86 -19.18 -21.49
CA ILE A 149 -29.70 -19.10 -20.03
C ILE A 149 -28.22 -18.98 -19.66
N ASN A 150 -27.34 -19.76 -20.28
CA ASN A 150 -25.90 -19.67 -20.05
C ASN A 150 -25.34 -18.32 -20.49
N GLN A 151 -25.74 -17.82 -21.66
CA GLN A 151 -25.33 -16.50 -22.14
C GLN A 151 -25.84 -15.37 -21.23
N GLU A 152 -27.08 -15.43 -20.77
CA GLU A 152 -27.65 -14.50 -19.81
C GLU A 152 -26.85 -14.51 -18.49
N ASN A 153 -26.51 -15.70 -18.00
CA ASN A 153 -25.71 -15.86 -16.79
C ASN A 153 -24.31 -15.26 -16.95
N ASP A 154 -23.68 -15.44 -18.11
CA ASP A 154 -22.34 -14.89 -18.36
C ASP A 154 -22.37 -13.37 -18.53
N VAL A 155 -23.38 -12.81 -19.22
CA VAL A 155 -23.59 -11.36 -19.29
C VAL A 155 -23.88 -10.78 -17.91
N LYS A 156 -24.69 -11.47 -17.08
CA LYS A 156 -24.95 -11.06 -15.69
C LYS A 156 -23.67 -11.08 -14.85
N LYS A 157 -22.81 -12.09 -14.98
CA LYS A 157 -21.51 -12.12 -14.29
C LYS A 157 -20.62 -10.96 -14.73
N GLN A 158 -20.54 -10.69 -16.04
CA GLN A 158 -19.76 -9.57 -16.58
C GLN A 158 -20.29 -8.22 -16.08
N LEU A 159 -21.60 -8.01 -16.12
CA LEU A 159 -22.23 -6.80 -15.61
C LEU A 159 -21.98 -6.63 -14.12
N ARG A 160 -22.10 -7.72 -13.34
CA ARG A 160 -21.78 -7.71 -11.91
C ARG A 160 -20.34 -7.27 -11.68
N TYR A 161 -19.39 -7.89 -12.38
CA TYR A 161 -17.98 -7.55 -12.29
C TYR A 161 -17.73 -6.07 -12.64
N GLN A 162 -18.29 -5.58 -13.75
CA GLN A 162 -18.15 -4.19 -14.17
C GLN A 162 -18.70 -3.20 -13.14
N LEU A 163 -19.89 -3.46 -12.59
CA LEU A 163 -20.51 -2.59 -11.60
C LEU A 163 -19.72 -2.57 -10.28
N LEU A 164 -19.25 -3.73 -9.80
CA LEU A 164 -18.45 -3.81 -8.57
C LEU A 164 -17.07 -3.16 -8.75
N SER A 165 -16.42 -3.38 -9.90
CA SER A 165 -15.15 -2.74 -10.25
C SER A 165 -15.30 -1.22 -10.34
N ALA A 166 -16.33 -0.72 -11.03
CA ALA A 166 -16.61 0.71 -11.11
C ALA A 166 -16.89 1.31 -9.72
N ARG A 167 -17.65 0.61 -8.88
CA ARG A 167 -17.92 1.06 -7.51
C ARG A 167 -16.64 1.14 -6.68
N SER A 168 -15.78 0.12 -6.78
CA SER A 168 -14.49 0.10 -6.11
C SER A 168 -13.59 1.26 -6.52
N TYR A 169 -13.54 1.57 -7.83
CA TYR A 169 -12.83 2.73 -8.35
C TYR A 169 -13.35 4.05 -7.77
N TYR A 170 -14.67 4.28 -7.78
CA TYR A 170 -15.22 5.52 -7.21
C TYR A 170 -15.07 5.59 -5.69
N ASN A 171 -15.15 4.46 -4.99
CA ASN A 171 -14.81 4.39 -3.57
C ASN A 171 -13.35 4.76 -3.32
N TYR A 172 -12.42 4.30 -4.17
CA TYR A 172 -11.02 4.73 -4.15
C TYR A 172 -10.89 6.24 -4.36
N VAL A 173 -11.57 6.82 -5.36
CA VAL A 173 -11.58 8.27 -5.59
C VAL A 173 -12.08 9.02 -4.35
N LEU A 174 -13.14 8.57 -3.69
CA LEU A 174 -13.63 9.18 -2.45
C LEU A 174 -12.61 9.14 -1.30
N ARG A 175 -11.79 8.08 -1.25
CA ARG A 175 -10.71 7.93 -0.26
C ARG A 175 -9.52 8.85 -0.56
N SER A 176 -9.23 9.12 -1.83
CA SER A 176 -8.11 9.96 -2.25
C SER A 176 -8.41 11.47 -2.24
N LEU A 177 -9.69 11.86 -2.37
CA LEU A 177 -10.13 13.25 -2.32
C LEU A 177 -9.97 13.88 -0.92
N GLY A 178 -9.40 15.09 -0.89
CA GLY A 178 -9.28 15.91 0.32
C GLY A 178 -10.61 16.39 0.89
N ASN A 179 -10.62 16.83 2.15
CA ASN A 179 -11.83 17.31 2.82
C ASN A 179 -12.36 18.64 2.24
N ASP A 180 -11.52 19.40 1.56
CA ASP A 180 -11.81 20.69 0.92
C ASP A 180 -12.44 20.55 -0.48
N GLN A 181 -12.51 19.33 -1.02
CA GLN A 181 -13.01 19.05 -2.38
C GLN A 181 -14.49 18.62 -2.38
N GLU A 182 -15.36 19.37 -1.70
CA GLU A 182 -16.77 19.00 -1.44
C GLU A 182 -17.58 18.71 -2.72
N ASN A 183 -17.38 19.51 -3.77
CA ASN A 183 -18.07 19.30 -5.05
C ASN A 183 -17.67 17.97 -5.71
N ALA A 184 -16.37 17.68 -5.78
CA ALA A 184 -15.86 16.43 -6.35
C ALA A 184 -16.32 15.21 -5.53
N ARG A 185 -16.36 15.34 -4.20
CA ARG A 185 -16.90 14.30 -3.31
C ARG A 185 -18.39 14.06 -3.56
N THR A 186 -19.18 15.12 -3.73
CA THR A 186 -20.62 15.03 -4.02
C THR A 186 -20.88 14.34 -5.36
N GLU A 187 -20.13 14.73 -6.40
CA GLU A 187 -20.23 14.11 -7.72
C GLU A 187 -19.84 12.61 -7.67
N THR A 188 -18.73 12.29 -7.01
CA THR A 188 -18.25 10.91 -6.88
C THR A 188 -19.25 10.05 -6.09
N ASN A 189 -19.82 10.58 -5.00
CA ASN A 189 -20.92 9.93 -4.27
C ASN A 189 -22.13 9.68 -5.18
N SER A 190 -22.50 10.64 -6.04
CA SER A 190 -23.60 10.45 -6.99
C SER A 190 -23.33 9.29 -7.95
N GLN A 191 -22.08 9.11 -8.41
CA GLN A 191 -21.71 7.95 -9.25
C GLN A 191 -21.83 6.63 -8.48
N VAL A 192 -21.38 6.58 -7.22
CA VAL A 192 -21.55 5.40 -6.35
C VAL A 192 -23.04 5.06 -6.17
N GLU A 193 -23.90 6.05 -5.96
CA GLU A 193 -25.35 5.83 -5.81
C GLU A 193 -26.02 5.33 -7.10
N LYS A 194 -25.60 5.83 -8.27
CA LYS A 194 -26.06 5.30 -9.56
C LYS A 194 -25.68 3.83 -9.75
N ILE A 195 -24.47 3.46 -9.33
CA ILE A 195 -24.00 2.07 -9.40
C ILE A 195 -24.78 1.20 -8.40
N ASN A 196 -24.98 1.66 -7.16
CA ASN A 196 -25.80 0.94 -6.17
C ASN A 196 -27.24 0.72 -6.66
N THR A 197 -27.84 1.73 -7.31
CA THR A 197 -29.17 1.62 -7.92
C THR A 197 -29.18 0.55 -9.03
N SER A 198 -28.11 0.48 -9.82
CA SER A 198 -27.96 -0.53 -10.87
C SER A 198 -27.78 -1.93 -10.29
N LEU A 199 -26.98 -2.08 -9.23
CA LEU A 199 -26.79 -3.35 -8.52
C LEU A 199 -28.12 -3.85 -7.94
N LYS A 200 -28.88 -3.00 -7.25
CA LYS A 200 -30.24 -3.33 -6.77
C LYS A 200 -31.17 -3.75 -7.90
N LYS A 201 -31.13 -3.05 -9.04
CA LYS A 201 -32.00 -3.34 -10.19
C LYS A 201 -31.72 -4.72 -10.81
N TRP A 202 -30.46 -5.11 -10.92
CA TRP A 202 -30.06 -6.32 -11.66
C TRP A 202 -29.81 -7.54 -10.77
N PHE A 203 -29.53 -7.34 -9.48
CA PHE A 203 -29.15 -8.40 -8.54
C PHE A 203 -29.92 -8.35 -7.21
N ASP A 204 -30.94 -7.50 -7.09
CA ASP A 204 -31.80 -7.32 -5.90
C ASP A 204 -31.05 -6.89 -4.62
N THR A 205 -29.77 -6.54 -4.72
CA THR A 205 -28.96 -6.06 -3.61
C THR A 205 -27.80 -5.19 -4.08
N ASP A 206 -27.40 -4.20 -3.28
CA ASP A 206 -26.15 -3.48 -3.37
C ASP A 206 -25.17 -3.85 -2.24
N ASP A 207 -25.52 -4.79 -1.37
CA ASP A 207 -24.68 -5.29 -0.26
C ASP A 207 -23.72 -6.39 -0.74
N MET A 208 -23.18 -6.21 -1.93
CA MET A 208 -22.12 -7.06 -2.47
C MET A 208 -20.77 -6.57 -1.98
N ALA A 209 -19.82 -7.48 -1.71
CA ALA A 209 -18.43 -7.12 -1.49
C ALA A 209 -17.81 -6.57 -2.79
N ASN A 210 -16.99 -5.52 -2.71
CA ASN A 210 -16.10 -5.14 -3.80
C ASN A 210 -14.70 -5.67 -3.53
N GLU A 211 -13.98 -6.01 -4.59
CA GLU A 211 -12.52 -6.06 -4.52
C GLU A 211 -11.95 -4.64 -4.37
N ILE A 212 -10.85 -4.49 -3.64
CA ILE A 212 -10.14 -3.23 -3.50
C ILE A 212 -9.52 -2.84 -4.84
N PHE A 213 -9.80 -1.60 -5.29
CA PHE A 213 -9.09 -1.00 -6.40
C PHE A 213 -7.71 -0.51 -5.95
N LEU A 214 -6.67 -0.97 -6.64
CA LEU A 214 -5.29 -0.56 -6.45
C LEU A 214 -4.87 0.33 -7.64
N ASP A 215 -4.54 1.60 -7.37
CA ASP A 215 -4.09 2.56 -8.37
C ASP A 215 -2.62 2.31 -8.78
N PRO A 216 -2.32 2.06 -10.07
CA PRO A 216 -0.95 1.83 -10.53
C PRO A 216 -0.01 3.03 -10.35
N ASN A 217 -0.53 4.24 -10.11
CA ASN A 217 0.28 5.45 -9.91
C ASN A 217 0.68 5.70 -8.44
N ARG A 218 0.31 4.80 -7.52
CA ARG A 218 0.65 4.92 -6.09
C ARG A 218 1.84 4.04 -5.72
N ASN A 219 2.54 4.46 -4.68
CA ASN A 219 3.58 3.65 -4.06
C ASN A 219 2.95 2.76 -2.98
N TYR A 220 3.23 1.46 -3.03
CA TYR A 220 2.69 0.50 -2.07
C TYR A 220 3.72 0.15 -1.01
N PHE A 221 3.29 0.15 0.25
CA PHE A 221 4.11 -0.22 1.38
C PHE A 221 3.39 -1.18 2.30
N ILE A 222 4.08 -2.21 2.78
CA ILE A 222 3.66 -3.04 3.91
C ILE A 222 4.37 -2.48 5.15
N PHE A 223 3.60 -2.04 6.14
CA PHE A 223 4.12 -1.58 7.41
C PHE A 223 4.24 -2.74 8.37
N HIS A 224 5.42 -2.89 8.96
CA HIS A 224 5.72 -3.88 9.98
C HIS A 224 6.59 -3.29 11.08
N ASP A 225 6.38 -3.65 12.34
CA ASP A 225 7.05 -2.99 13.46
C ASP A 225 8.57 -3.28 13.44
N HIS A 226 8.95 -4.56 13.29
CA HIS A 226 10.32 -5.08 13.26
C HIS A 226 10.43 -6.27 12.29
N LEU A 227 11.61 -6.55 11.72
CA LEU A 227 11.81 -7.77 10.91
C LEU A 227 12.46 -8.84 11.78
N GLU A 228 11.78 -9.97 11.98
CA GLU A 228 12.37 -11.10 12.68
C GLU A 228 13.43 -11.78 11.81
N VAL A 229 14.60 -12.10 12.38
CA VAL A 229 15.64 -12.84 11.63
C VAL A 229 15.15 -14.23 11.24
N ASN A 230 14.31 -14.83 12.09
CA ASN A 230 13.68 -16.13 11.86
C ASN A 230 12.18 -15.99 12.12
N PRO A 231 11.39 -15.49 11.15
CA PRO A 231 9.95 -15.32 11.31
C PRO A 231 9.29 -16.67 11.65
N ASP A 232 8.16 -16.65 12.35
CA ASP A 232 7.38 -17.87 12.55
C ASP A 232 6.60 -18.28 11.28
N ASP A 233 5.88 -19.40 11.34
CA ASP A 233 5.09 -19.86 10.19
C ASP A 233 3.96 -18.92 9.81
N GLY A 234 3.35 -18.23 10.79
CA GLY A 234 2.27 -17.29 10.55
C GLY A 234 2.76 -16.04 9.82
N GLU A 235 3.87 -15.46 10.28
CA GLU A 235 4.50 -14.31 9.65
C GLU A 235 5.02 -14.67 8.24
N ARG A 236 5.66 -15.83 8.07
CA ARG A 236 6.05 -16.33 6.74
C ARG A 236 4.86 -16.45 5.78
N GLN A 237 3.74 -17.00 6.27
CA GLN A 237 2.53 -17.12 5.46
C GLN A 237 1.96 -15.76 5.09
N MET A 238 1.92 -14.80 6.02
CA MET A 238 1.50 -13.43 5.74
C MET A 238 2.35 -12.82 4.62
N TRP A 239 3.68 -12.88 4.74
CA TRP A 239 4.59 -12.35 3.71
C TRP A 239 4.35 -12.98 2.34
N ARG A 240 4.30 -14.32 2.27
CA ARG A 240 4.06 -15.02 1.00
C ARG A 240 2.70 -14.67 0.37
N LYS A 241 1.65 -14.59 1.19
CA LYS A 241 0.30 -14.23 0.73
C LYS A 241 0.26 -12.81 0.18
N LEU A 242 0.89 -11.86 0.89
CA LEU A 242 1.00 -10.47 0.43
C LEU A 242 1.78 -10.39 -0.88
N THR A 243 2.98 -10.95 -0.92
CA THR A 243 3.86 -10.97 -2.10
C THR A 243 3.14 -11.53 -3.32
N LYS A 244 2.53 -12.72 -3.19
CA LYS A 244 1.78 -13.35 -4.28
C LYS A 244 0.61 -12.48 -4.74
N THR A 245 -0.12 -11.89 -3.81
CA THR A 245 -1.25 -11.00 -4.14
C THR A 245 -0.78 -9.78 -4.93
N PHE A 246 0.27 -9.09 -4.50
CA PHE A 246 0.78 -7.91 -5.21
C PHE A 246 1.38 -8.27 -6.58
N ASP A 247 2.16 -9.34 -6.65
CA ASP A 247 2.81 -9.79 -7.89
C ASP A 247 1.77 -10.14 -8.96
N ASN A 248 0.70 -10.85 -8.60
CA ASN A 248 -0.38 -11.21 -9.52
C ASN A 248 -1.17 -10.02 -10.03
N HIS A 249 -1.22 -8.93 -9.26
CA HIS A 249 -1.81 -7.68 -9.68
C HIS A 249 -0.81 -6.75 -10.38
N GLY A 250 0.44 -7.19 -10.59
CA GLY A 250 1.49 -6.42 -11.25
C GLY A 250 2.01 -5.25 -10.43
N PHE A 251 1.84 -5.28 -9.10
CA PHE A 251 2.29 -4.23 -8.20
C PHE A 251 3.52 -4.65 -7.40
N LEU A 252 4.38 -3.69 -7.12
CA LEU A 252 5.51 -3.87 -6.22
C LEU A 252 5.20 -3.23 -4.87
N ALA A 253 5.04 -4.06 -3.84
CA ALA A 253 4.93 -3.58 -2.46
C ALA A 253 6.30 -3.55 -1.80
N ASN A 254 6.72 -2.37 -1.34
CA ASN A 254 7.91 -2.18 -0.53
C ASN A 254 7.57 -2.36 0.95
N THR A 255 8.57 -2.39 1.84
CA THR A 255 8.31 -2.57 3.27
C THR A 255 8.80 -1.37 4.08
N ILE A 256 8.03 -0.98 5.08
CA ILE A 256 8.40 0.03 6.08
C ILE A 256 8.60 -0.68 7.41
N THR A 257 9.72 -0.42 8.09
CA THR A 257 9.92 -0.80 9.48
C THR A 257 10.39 0.34 10.36
N VAL A 258 10.07 0.24 11.66
CA VAL A 258 10.23 1.35 12.61
C VAL A 258 11.07 0.99 13.83
N SER A 259 11.43 -0.28 14.01
CA SER A 259 12.31 -0.70 15.11
C SER A 259 13.79 -0.53 14.76
N TYR A 260 14.60 -0.26 15.79
CA TYR A 260 16.06 -0.25 15.65
C TYR A 260 16.57 -1.66 15.45
N ASP A 261 17.27 -1.88 14.35
CA ASP A 261 17.91 -3.16 14.04
C ASP A 261 19.13 -2.89 13.14
N ASP A 262 20.32 -3.28 13.62
CA ASP A 262 21.58 -3.19 12.89
C ASP A 262 21.66 -4.21 11.74
N LEU A 263 20.84 -5.26 11.77
CA LEU A 263 20.78 -6.31 10.76
C LEU A 263 19.60 -6.18 9.79
N ALA A 264 18.74 -5.16 9.92
CA ALA A 264 17.50 -5.05 9.14
C ALA A 264 17.67 -5.23 7.63
N ASN A 265 18.73 -4.64 7.04
CA ASN A 265 19.02 -4.77 5.60
C ASN A 265 19.46 -6.19 5.23
N GLN A 266 20.21 -6.86 6.11
CA GLN A 266 20.60 -8.25 5.91
C GLN A 266 19.39 -9.17 6.02
N THR A 267 18.57 -9.01 7.06
CA THR A 267 17.31 -9.75 7.23
C THR A 267 16.40 -9.59 6.02
N TRP A 268 16.27 -8.37 5.50
CA TRP A 268 15.50 -8.10 4.28
C TRP A 268 16.07 -8.81 3.05
N THR A 269 17.40 -8.79 2.90
CA THR A 269 18.07 -9.53 1.82
C THR A 269 17.82 -11.03 1.94
N ASP A 270 17.79 -11.57 3.15
CA ASP A 270 17.49 -12.97 3.41
C ASP A 270 16.01 -13.30 3.10
N TYR A 271 15.08 -12.40 3.38
CA TYR A 271 13.66 -12.52 2.98
C TYR A 271 13.50 -12.54 1.45
N GLN A 272 14.25 -11.68 0.74
CA GLN A 272 14.25 -11.65 -0.73
C GLN A 272 14.83 -12.95 -1.32
N ASN A 273 15.95 -13.44 -0.77
CA ASN A 273 16.61 -14.66 -1.22
C ASN A 273 15.83 -15.95 -0.90
N SER A 274 14.87 -15.89 0.02
CA SER A 274 14.02 -17.02 0.43
C SER A 274 12.61 -16.96 -0.17
N ASP A 275 12.39 -16.07 -1.15
CA ASP A 275 11.10 -15.85 -1.83
C ASP A 275 9.94 -15.54 -0.86
N LEU A 276 10.25 -14.97 0.32
CA LEU A 276 9.21 -14.47 1.24
C LEU A 276 8.65 -13.14 0.73
N VAL A 277 9.51 -12.31 0.14
CA VAL A 277 9.19 -11.01 -0.43
C VAL A 277 9.72 -10.89 -1.84
N ASN A 278 9.16 -9.97 -2.63
CA ASN A 278 9.59 -9.76 -4.01
C ASN A 278 11.07 -9.30 -4.06
N PRO A 279 11.95 -9.90 -4.89
CA PRO A 279 13.37 -9.56 -4.93
C PRO A 279 13.66 -8.13 -5.38
N ASN A 280 12.71 -7.46 -6.04
CA ASN A 280 12.85 -6.06 -6.47
C ASN A 280 12.30 -5.06 -5.44
N SER A 281 11.65 -5.52 -4.37
CA SER A 281 11.09 -4.64 -3.33
C SER A 281 12.19 -4.13 -2.41
N TYR A 282 12.09 -2.89 -1.92
CA TYR A 282 13.05 -2.34 -0.98
C TYR A 282 12.49 -2.20 0.43
N LEU A 283 13.41 -2.12 1.40
CA LEU A 283 13.11 -1.83 2.81
C LEU A 283 13.38 -0.36 3.11
N LEU A 284 12.40 0.32 3.68
CA LEU A 284 12.52 1.63 4.30
C LEU A 284 12.46 1.47 5.82
N ASN A 285 13.62 1.44 6.47
CA ASN A 285 13.71 1.39 7.93
C ASN A 285 13.94 2.80 8.51
N MET A 286 13.15 3.19 9.51
CA MET A 286 13.21 4.51 10.14
C MET A 286 14.59 4.86 10.68
N TYR A 287 15.23 3.92 11.38
CA TYR A 287 16.54 4.17 11.97
C TYR A 287 17.63 4.26 10.90
N ASN A 288 17.60 3.40 9.89
CA ASN A 288 18.52 3.48 8.76
C ASN A 288 18.41 4.84 8.05
N ASP A 289 17.19 5.32 7.80
CA ASP A 289 16.94 6.61 7.15
C ASP A 289 17.42 7.78 8.02
N LEU A 290 17.01 7.85 9.29
CA LEU A 290 17.44 8.91 10.21
C LEU A 290 18.96 8.94 10.41
N GLN A 291 19.59 7.77 10.58
CA GLN A 291 21.04 7.65 10.74
C GLN A 291 21.82 7.85 9.43
N GLY A 292 21.13 8.01 8.28
CA GLY A 292 21.75 8.16 6.97
C GLY A 292 22.64 6.97 6.61
N ARG A 293 22.23 5.75 6.99
CA ARG A 293 23.03 4.54 6.77
C ARG A 293 23.14 4.25 5.28
N ASN A 294 24.37 4.17 4.79
CA ASN A 294 24.70 3.73 3.45
C ASN A 294 25.68 2.56 3.51
N ASN A 295 25.27 1.40 2.98
CA ASN A 295 26.08 0.17 2.99
C ASN A 295 27.23 0.21 1.96
N ASN A 296 27.26 1.21 1.07
CA ASN A 296 28.26 1.33 0.01
C ASN A 296 29.41 2.28 0.36
N VAL A 297 29.38 2.91 1.54
CA VAL A 297 30.48 3.78 2.00
C VAL A 297 31.46 2.92 2.78
N ALA A 298 32.70 2.83 2.27
CA ALA A 298 33.79 2.23 3.02
C ALA A 298 34.06 3.08 4.26
N VAL A 299 33.84 2.50 5.44
CA VAL A 299 34.10 3.18 6.72
C VAL A 299 35.30 2.52 7.38
N SER A 300 36.19 3.35 7.93
CA SER A 300 37.29 2.86 8.75
C SER A 300 36.71 2.25 10.03
N PRO A 301 37.02 0.98 10.37
CA PRO A 301 36.59 0.39 11.62
C PRO A 301 37.05 1.26 12.79
N ALA A 302 36.19 1.43 13.81
CA ALA A 302 36.57 2.19 14.98
C ALA A 302 37.78 1.54 15.67
N GLU A 303 38.84 2.32 15.91
CA GLU A 303 39.96 1.89 16.74
C GLU A 303 39.58 2.04 18.21
N ILE A 304 39.90 1.02 19.00
CA ILE A 304 39.74 1.09 20.46
C ILE A 304 41.10 1.50 21.03
N PRO A 305 41.24 2.72 21.58
CA PRO A 305 42.46 3.08 22.25
C PRO A 305 42.59 2.30 23.55
N PHE A 306 43.74 1.66 23.76
CA PHE A 306 44.10 1.01 25.02
C PHE A 306 45.30 1.73 25.64
N GLU A 307 45.31 1.85 26.97
CA GLU A 307 46.50 2.27 27.69
C GLU A 307 47.49 1.10 27.79
N GLU A 308 48.79 1.39 27.80
CA GLU A 308 49.84 0.36 27.76
C GLU A 308 49.82 -0.58 28.97
N ASN A 309 49.27 -0.14 30.10
CA ASN A 309 49.18 -0.89 31.36
C ASN A 309 47.93 -1.76 31.47
N TYR A 310 46.98 -1.70 30.52
CA TYR A 310 45.79 -2.53 30.57
C TYR A 310 46.11 -3.99 30.27
N ARG A 311 45.54 -4.90 31.08
CA ARG A 311 45.59 -6.33 30.82
C ARG A 311 44.41 -6.73 29.95
N ILE A 312 44.69 -7.45 28.86
CA ILE A 312 43.66 -7.95 27.95
C ILE A 312 43.60 -9.48 28.05
N GLU A 313 42.41 -10.01 28.31
CA GLU A 313 42.12 -11.44 28.30
C GLU A 313 41.17 -11.78 27.14
N HIS A 314 41.59 -12.69 26.25
CA HIS A 314 40.79 -13.10 25.11
C HIS A 314 39.96 -14.35 25.45
N ASP A 315 38.64 -14.25 25.39
CA ASP A 315 37.69 -15.37 25.45
C ASP A 315 37.41 -15.84 24.01
N THR A 316 38.20 -16.83 23.55
CA THR A 316 38.13 -17.38 22.20
C THR A 316 36.76 -17.98 21.88
N ASP A 317 36.09 -18.59 22.86
CA ASP A 317 34.81 -19.28 22.65
C ASP A 317 33.68 -18.28 22.35
N LYS A 318 33.75 -17.09 22.94
CA LYS A 318 32.75 -16.03 22.75
C LYS A 318 33.19 -14.94 21.78
N ASN A 319 34.45 -14.96 21.34
CA ASN A 319 35.09 -13.90 20.56
C ASN A 319 34.98 -12.52 21.25
N ILE A 320 35.33 -12.49 22.54
CA ILE A 320 35.27 -11.29 23.40
C ILE A 320 36.65 -11.03 23.99
N ASP A 321 37.13 -9.79 23.89
CA ASP A 321 38.27 -9.32 24.69
C ASP A 321 37.76 -8.66 25.97
N LYS A 322 38.30 -9.06 27.12
CA LYS A 322 38.07 -8.41 28.41
C LYS A 322 39.28 -7.56 28.76
N VAL A 323 39.04 -6.29 29.05
CA VAL A 323 40.09 -5.31 29.35
C VAL A 323 40.00 -4.92 30.82
N TYR A 324 41.13 -5.06 31.49
CA TYR A 324 41.28 -4.81 32.92
C TYR A 324 42.25 -3.67 33.16
N ASP A 325 41.84 -2.74 34.02
CA ASP A 325 42.76 -1.80 34.68
C ASP A 325 43.08 -2.37 36.07
N GLU A 326 44.34 -2.77 36.25
CA GLU A 326 44.78 -3.63 37.35
C GLU A 326 43.95 -4.94 37.41
N ASP A 327 43.04 -5.04 38.38
CA ASP A 327 42.12 -6.17 38.59
C ASP A 327 40.64 -5.80 38.32
N ASN A 328 40.35 -4.56 37.93
CA ASN A 328 38.99 -4.11 37.68
C ASN A 328 38.64 -4.27 36.20
N LEU A 329 37.53 -4.96 35.91
CA LEU A 329 37.00 -5.02 34.54
C LEU A 329 36.49 -3.63 34.14
N ILE A 330 37.04 -3.06 33.09
CA ILE A 330 36.63 -1.73 32.56
C ILE A 330 35.93 -1.85 31.21
N MET A 331 36.20 -2.90 30.42
CA MET A 331 35.64 -3.05 29.09
C MET A 331 35.48 -4.51 28.66
N GLU A 332 34.39 -4.82 27.94
CA GLU A 332 34.26 -6.03 27.13
C GLU A 332 34.06 -5.64 25.66
N VAL A 333 34.91 -6.17 24.77
CA VAL A 333 34.87 -5.91 23.33
C VAL A 333 34.46 -7.17 22.59
N ALA A 334 33.23 -7.19 22.07
CA ALA A 334 32.70 -8.30 21.28
C ALA A 334 32.83 -8.01 19.78
N ARG A 335 33.33 -9.00 19.02
CA ARG A 335 33.45 -8.93 17.57
C ARG A 335 32.59 -9.97 16.87
N ASN A 336 32.15 -9.66 15.65
CA ASN A 336 31.49 -10.64 14.79
C ASN A 336 32.51 -11.64 14.21
N ASN A 337 32.03 -12.64 13.47
CA ASN A 337 32.88 -13.67 12.85
C ASN A 337 33.83 -13.13 11.77
N ARG A 338 33.61 -11.89 11.30
CA ARG A 338 34.50 -11.17 10.36
C ARG A 338 35.55 -10.31 11.10
N GLY A 339 35.58 -10.35 12.43
CA GLY A 339 36.47 -9.54 13.24
C GLY A 339 36.06 -8.07 13.39
N GLN A 340 34.88 -7.67 12.89
CA GLN A 340 34.38 -6.31 13.05
C GLN A 340 33.78 -6.12 14.45
N LEU A 341 33.88 -4.90 14.99
CA LEU A 341 33.24 -4.55 16.25
C LEU A 341 31.74 -4.74 16.15
N LYS A 342 31.16 -5.36 17.18
CA LYS A 342 29.72 -5.56 17.32
C LYS A 342 29.19 -4.79 18.51
N VAL A 343 29.82 -5.00 19.67
CA VAL A 343 29.43 -4.36 20.93
C VAL A 343 30.67 -4.06 21.75
N ILE A 344 30.70 -2.90 22.39
CA ILE A 344 31.61 -2.60 23.50
C ILE A 344 30.77 -2.33 24.74
N ARG A 345 31.06 -3.01 25.85
CA ARG A 345 30.46 -2.73 27.16
C ARG A 345 31.50 -2.05 28.04
N HIS A 346 31.11 -0.97 28.70
CA HIS A 346 31.95 -0.21 29.60
C HIS A 346 31.50 -0.39 31.04
N TYR A 347 32.45 -0.55 31.94
CA TYR A 347 32.20 -0.87 33.35
C TYR A 347 32.89 0.13 34.28
N ASP A 348 32.26 0.39 35.43
CA ASP A 348 32.89 1.00 36.60
C ASP A 348 32.60 0.14 37.81
N LYS A 349 33.66 -0.38 38.45
CA LYS A 349 33.58 -1.26 39.63
C LYS A 349 32.55 -2.39 39.44
N ASP A 350 32.72 -3.14 38.36
CA ASP A 350 31.86 -4.26 37.93
C ASP A 350 30.41 -3.91 37.58
N LYS A 351 30.05 -2.62 37.55
CA LYS A 351 28.73 -2.16 37.11
C LYS A 351 28.78 -1.71 35.66
N LEU A 352 27.87 -2.24 34.85
CA LEU A 352 27.69 -1.80 33.46
C LEU A 352 27.25 -0.32 33.45
N LEU A 353 28.06 0.54 32.83
CA LEU A 353 27.78 1.96 32.67
C LEU A 353 27.11 2.26 31.33
N SER A 354 27.71 1.74 30.26
CA SER A 354 27.24 1.97 28.91
C SER A 354 27.55 0.80 27.99
N ARG A 355 26.82 0.76 26.87
CA ARG A 355 27.01 -0.20 25.80
C ARG A 355 27.01 0.54 24.48
N ASP A 356 28.11 0.47 23.75
CA ASP A 356 28.19 0.89 22.36
C ASP A 356 27.82 -0.27 21.45
N ILE A 357 26.95 0.00 20.48
CA ILE A 357 26.41 -0.94 19.51
C ILE A 357 26.86 -0.49 18.13
N PHE A 358 27.56 -1.37 17.43
CA PHE A 358 28.14 -1.08 16.14
C PHE A 358 27.27 -1.68 15.03
N ASP A 359 27.18 -0.99 13.90
CA ASP A 359 26.50 -1.51 12.71
C ASP A 359 27.33 -2.59 12.00
N VAL A 360 26.79 -3.15 10.92
CA VAL A 360 27.47 -4.17 10.08
C VAL A 360 28.77 -3.68 9.44
N ASN A 361 29.01 -2.36 9.40
CA ASN A 361 30.23 -1.76 8.89
C ASN A 361 31.26 -1.49 10.00
N GLY A 362 30.91 -1.74 11.27
CA GLY A 362 31.78 -1.50 12.41
C GLY A 362 31.82 -0.04 12.87
N VAL A 363 30.80 0.75 12.53
CA VAL A 363 30.62 2.14 12.98
C VAL A 363 29.71 2.18 14.20
N ASN A 364 30.04 2.98 15.22
CA ASN A 364 29.18 3.13 16.38
C ASN A 364 27.84 3.74 15.95
N SER A 365 26.79 2.94 16.07
CA SER A 365 25.44 3.29 15.65
C SER A 365 24.60 3.76 16.82
N ALA A 366 24.79 3.18 18.01
CA ALA A 366 24.07 3.58 19.20
C ALA A 366 24.87 3.37 20.48
N THR A 367 24.69 4.25 21.46
CA THR A 367 25.19 4.07 22.83
C THR A 367 24.00 4.01 23.78
N GLN A 368 23.89 2.93 24.54
CA GLN A 368 22.95 2.80 25.66
C GLN A 368 23.65 3.15 26.97
N PHE A 369 23.00 3.95 27.82
CA PHE A 369 23.46 4.28 29.17
C PHE A 369 22.56 3.62 30.20
N TYR A 370 23.17 3.02 31.22
CA TYR A 370 22.47 2.28 32.27
C TYR A 370 22.40 3.07 33.57
N ASP A 371 21.39 2.78 34.38
CA ASP A 371 21.24 3.36 35.72
C ASP A 371 22.36 2.82 36.65
N PRO A 372 23.20 3.68 37.27
CA PRO A 372 24.24 3.24 38.21
C PRO A 372 23.70 2.49 39.45
N GLN A 373 22.42 2.66 39.77
CA GLN A 373 21.72 1.96 40.85
C GLN A 373 21.01 0.68 40.38
N ASN A 374 20.72 0.57 39.08
CA ASN A 374 20.10 -0.60 38.47
C ASN A 374 20.72 -0.89 37.09
N PRO A 375 21.79 -1.72 37.02
CA PRO A 375 22.52 -1.97 35.77
C PRO A 375 21.71 -2.72 34.70
N ASN A 376 20.48 -3.15 35.01
CA ASN A 376 19.57 -3.75 34.04
C ASN A 376 18.59 -2.73 33.42
N ARG A 377 18.60 -1.47 33.87
CA ARG A 377 17.72 -0.41 33.37
C ARG A 377 18.51 0.54 32.46
N VAL A 378 18.14 0.58 31.18
CA VAL A 378 18.60 1.64 30.26
C VAL A 378 17.86 2.93 30.62
N VAL A 379 18.62 4.01 30.82
CA VAL A 379 18.08 5.35 31.13
C VAL A 379 18.15 6.29 29.93
N ARG A 380 19.05 6.02 28.98
CA ARG A 380 19.23 6.83 27.79
C ARG A 380 19.84 6.03 26.65
N GLU A 381 19.41 6.33 25.43
CA GLU A 381 20.02 5.86 24.20
C GLU A 381 20.38 7.05 23.32
N ASN A 382 21.59 7.06 22.80
CA ASN A 382 22.03 7.97 21.76
C ASN A 382 22.16 7.17 20.46
N PHE A 383 21.65 7.70 19.36
CA PHE A 383 21.80 7.14 18.02
C PHE A 383 22.62 8.09 17.16
N TYR A 384 23.57 7.54 16.41
CA TYR A 384 24.55 8.30 15.64
C TYR A 384 24.41 8.03 14.15
N ARG A 385 24.76 9.01 13.32
CA ARG A 385 24.95 8.82 11.88
C ARG A 385 26.28 8.14 11.60
N GLN A 386 26.50 7.72 10.36
CA GLN A 386 27.76 7.10 9.94
C GLN A 386 28.99 8.01 10.10
N ASP A 387 28.80 9.33 10.12
CA ASP A 387 29.87 10.32 10.40
C ASP A 387 30.13 10.55 11.90
N GLY A 388 29.44 9.80 12.78
CA GLY A 388 29.54 9.92 14.23
C GLY A 388 28.71 11.05 14.84
N THR A 389 28.03 11.89 14.04
CA THR A 389 27.16 12.94 14.56
C THR A 389 25.91 12.37 15.20
N LEU A 390 25.39 13.05 16.22
CA LEU A 390 24.19 12.61 16.92
C LEU A 390 22.95 12.90 16.05
N VAL A 391 22.10 11.89 15.85
CA VAL A 391 20.79 12.09 15.20
C VAL A 391 19.65 12.05 16.19
N MET A 392 19.70 11.18 17.19
CA MET A 392 18.56 11.01 18.09
C MET A 392 19.02 10.68 19.50
N ILE A 393 18.29 11.20 20.49
CA ILE A 393 18.38 10.76 21.89
C ILE A 393 17.02 10.25 22.31
N LYS A 394 16.96 9.07 22.92
CA LYS A 394 15.81 8.60 23.70
C LYS A 394 16.18 8.62 25.18
N SER A 395 15.42 9.36 25.99
CA SER A 395 15.59 9.41 27.43
C SER A 395 14.43 8.69 28.10
N TYR A 396 14.70 7.58 28.78
CA TYR A 396 13.67 6.74 29.39
C TYR A 396 13.21 7.32 30.72
N THR A 397 11.94 7.71 30.78
CA THR A 397 11.25 8.10 32.01
C THR A 397 10.51 6.89 32.60
N ASP A 398 9.75 7.09 33.69
CA ASP A 398 8.94 6.01 34.28
C ASP A 398 7.71 5.63 33.44
N SER A 399 7.32 6.45 32.45
CA SER A 399 6.16 6.18 31.57
C SER A 399 6.57 5.88 30.13
N GLU A 400 7.16 6.84 29.43
CA GLU A 400 7.49 6.77 28.01
C GLU A 400 8.85 7.46 27.74
N PRO A 401 9.57 7.07 26.68
CA PRO A 401 10.82 7.73 26.33
C PRO A 401 10.55 9.13 25.77
N PHE A 402 11.21 10.14 26.33
CA PHE A 402 11.28 11.47 25.71
C PHE A 402 12.34 11.45 24.61
N ILE A 403 11.94 11.78 23.39
CA ILE A 403 12.77 11.64 22.20
C ILE A 403 13.16 13.01 21.66
N GLN A 404 14.43 13.19 21.33
CA GLN A 404 14.97 14.40 20.73
C GLN A 404 15.63 14.05 19.40
N LEU A 405 15.30 14.77 18.33
CA LEU A 405 15.85 14.59 17.00
C LEU A 405 16.72 15.78 16.60
N PHE A 406 17.90 15.51 16.07
CA PHE A 406 18.93 16.51 15.75
C PHE A 406 19.25 16.53 14.26
N SER A 407 19.63 17.69 13.73
CA SER A 407 20.18 17.84 12.37
C SER A 407 21.63 17.33 12.29
N GLN A 408 22.20 17.25 11.09
CA GLN A 408 23.64 17.00 10.90
C GLN A 408 24.52 18.06 11.60
N GLY A 409 24.07 19.32 11.65
CA GLY A 409 24.74 20.38 12.42
C GLY A 409 24.55 20.31 13.94
N ASN A 410 24.08 19.18 14.49
CA ASN A 410 23.76 18.97 15.92
C ASN A 410 22.75 19.96 16.52
N VAL A 411 21.86 20.53 15.70
CA VAL A 411 20.76 21.41 16.15
C VAL A 411 19.53 20.56 16.44
N LEU A 412 18.88 20.78 17.59
CA LEU A 412 17.61 20.14 17.92
C LEU A 412 16.52 20.59 16.93
N ILE A 413 15.98 19.65 16.16
CA ILE A 413 14.93 19.88 15.16
C ILE A 413 13.55 19.72 15.81
N SER A 414 13.36 18.61 16.53
CA SER A 414 12.05 18.20 17.05
C SER A 414 12.20 17.41 18.35
N THR A 415 11.12 17.37 19.12
CA THR A 415 10.99 16.53 20.31
C THR A 415 9.67 15.77 20.27
N PHE A 416 9.67 14.52 20.72
CA PHE A 416 8.50 13.65 20.73
C PHE A 416 8.32 13.03 22.11
N LYS A 417 7.07 12.79 22.50
CA LYS A 417 6.75 12.21 23.81
C LYS A 417 6.89 10.69 23.85
N ASN A 418 6.86 10.05 22.68
CA ASN A 418 6.97 8.61 22.50
C ASN A 418 7.31 8.25 21.05
N ASP A 419 7.47 6.95 20.81
CA ASP A 419 7.79 6.40 19.50
C ASP A 419 6.67 6.58 18.48
N GLU A 420 5.39 6.51 18.88
CA GLU A 420 4.26 6.73 17.96
C GLU A 420 4.29 8.14 17.33
N GLU A 421 4.59 9.17 18.13
CA GLU A 421 4.73 10.55 17.65
C GLU A 421 5.94 10.71 16.70
N LEU A 422 7.07 10.08 17.01
CA LEU A 422 8.24 10.07 16.14
C LEU A 422 7.95 9.38 14.80
N ILE A 423 7.39 8.18 14.83
CA ILE A 423 7.06 7.37 13.63
C ILE A 423 6.11 8.14 12.73
N PHE A 424 5.04 8.69 13.31
CA PHE A 424 4.08 9.49 12.57
C PHE A 424 4.73 10.71 11.92
N TRP A 425 5.59 11.42 12.66
CA TRP A 425 6.32 12.56 12.13
C TRP A 425 7.26 12.16 11.01
N TRP A 426 8.01 11.07 11.16
CA TRP A 426 8.96 10.57 10.17
C TRP A 426 8.26 10.18 8.87
N LEU A 427 7.18 9.39 8.96
CA LEU A 427 6.39 9.00 7.79
C LEU A 427 5.85 10.22 7.05
N LYS A 428 5.24 11.16 7.77
CA LYS A 428 4.63 12.35 7.18
C LYS A 428 5.66 13.30 6.56
N ASN A 429 6.74 13.60 7.26
CA ASN A 429 7.62 14.73 6.93
C ASN A 429 8.90 14.31 6.21
N GLN A 430 9.21 13.02 6.17
CA GLN A 430 10.45 12.50 5.59
C GLN A 430 10.15 11.32 4.64
N ALA A 431 9.83 10.14 5.18
CA ALA A 431 9.74 8.90 4.41
C ALA A 431 8.72 8.95 3.25
N LEU A 432 7.55 9.53 3.48
CA LEU A 432 6.47 9.62 2.47
C LEU A 432 6.20 11.07 2.05
N ARG A 433 7.16 11.97 2.27
CA ARG A 433 6.99 13.38 1.95
C ARG A 433 6.71 13.55 0.45
N ASN A 434 5.61 14.24 0.13
CA ASN A 434 5.14 14.48 -1.24
C ASN A 434 4.88 13.20 -2.05
N MET A 435 4.68 12.06 -1.38
CA MET A 435 4.42 10.78 -2.01
C MET A 435 2.95 10.39 -1.83
N GLN A 436 2.30 10.01 -2.93
CA GLN A 436 1.03 9.29 -2.85
C GLN A 436 1.33 7.82 -2.54
N ALA A 437 1.04 7.41 -1.31
CA ALA A 437 1.37 6.09 -0.80
C ALA A 437 0.13 5.37 -0.27
N THR A 438 0.08 4.06 -0.43
CA THR A 438 -0.88 3.20 0.26
C THR A 438 -0.10 2.28 1.17
N ILE A 439 -0.37 2.35 2.48
CA ILE A 439 0.22 1.50 3.50
C ILE A 439 -0.76 0.39 3.86
N PHE A 440 -0.30 -0.84 3.73
CA PHE A 440 -0.95 -2.02 4.30
C PHE A 440 -0.37 -2.29 5.68
N VAL A 441 -1.23 -2.46 6.68
CA VAL A 441 -0.79 -2.66 8.07
C VAL A 441 -1.63 -3.73 8.74
N SER A 442 -1.00 -4.62 9.51
CA SER A 442 -1.75 -5.58 10.33
C SER A 442 -2.68 -4.86 11.31
N ILE A 443 -3.92 -5.32 11.43
CA ILE A 443 -4.89 -4.80 12.42
C ILE A 443 -4.38 -4.93 13.87
N ASP A 444 -3.47 -5.87 14.11
CA ASP A 444 -2.85 -6.13 15.41
C ASP A 444 -1.68 -5.19 15.72
N SER A 445 -1.16 -4.45 14.74
CA SER A 445 -0.06 -3.50 14.98
C SER A 445 -0.53 -2.43 15.97
N ILE A 446 0.30 -2.18 16.98
CA ILE A 446 0.05 -1.12 17.97
C ILE A 446 -0.05 0.26 17.28
N PHE A 447 0.56 0.41 16.11
CA PHE A 447 0.57 1.66 15.35
C PHE A 447 -0.65 1.84 14.44
N TYR A 448 -1.49 0.82 14.23
CA TYR A 448 -2.61 0.87 13.27
C TYR A 448 -3.48 2.12 13.45
N LYS A 449 -3.98 2.38 14.66
CA LYS A 449 -4.85 3.53 14.94
C LYS A 449 -4.13 4.86 14.71
N LYS A 450 -2.84 4.95 15.06
CA LYS A 450 -2.03 6.15 14.83
C LYS A 450 -1.81 6.40 13.33
N LEU A 451 -1.53 5.36 12.57
CA LEU A 451 -1.30 5.44 11.12
C LEU A 451 -2.54 5.93 10.37
N LEU A 452 -3.76 5.63 10.84
CA LEU A 452 -5.01 6.16 10.26
C LEU A 452 -5.04 7.70 10.17
N GLU A 453 -4.28 8.41 11.01
CA GLU A 453 -4.16 9.87 10.95
C GLU A 453 -3.40 10.36 9.70
N LEU A 454 -2.59 9.51 9.05
CA LEU A 454 -1.84 9.84 7.84
C LEU A 454 -2.74 10.08 6.62
N ARG A 455 -3.99 9.61 6.66
CA ARG A 455 -5.00 9.83 5.61
C ARG A 455 -5.27 11.30 5.29
N LYS A 456 -4.99 12.20 6.24
CA LYS A 456 -5.08 13.66 6.02
C LYS A 456 -3.96 14.20 5.12
N TYR A 457 -2.96 13.39 4.80
CA TYR A 457 -1.77 13.75 4.03
C TYR A 457 -1.65 12.90 2.75
N SER A 458 -2.79 12.51 2.17
CA SER A 458 -2.86 11.74 0.92
C SER A 458 -2.22 10.33 0.98
N VAL A 459 -2.03 9.80 2.19
CA VAL A 459 -1.59 8.42 2.43
C VAL A 459 -2.80 7.55 2.76
N GLU A 460 -3.07 6.55 1.95
CA GLU A 460 -4.14 5.58 2.21
C GLU A 460 -3.64 4.52 3.19
N ILE A 461 -4.49 4.11 4.13
CA ILE A 461 -4.17 3.06 5.11
C ILE A 461 -5.20 1.95 4.94
N ILE A 462 -4.74 0.74 4.62
CA ILE A 462 -5.56 -0.44 4.42
C ILE A 462 -5.15 -1.50 5.44
N PRO A 463 -6.01 -1.85 6.42
CA PRO A 463 -5.69 -2.90 7.37
C PRO A 463 -5.69 -4.28 6.70
N ILE A 464 -4.83 -5.15 7.22
CA ILE A 464 -4.78 -6.58 6.93
C ILE A 464 -5.29 -7.34 8.16
N ILE A 465 -6.23 -8.25 7.95
CA ILE A 465 -6.78 -9.13 8.98
C ILE A 465 -6.52 -10.57 8.54
N MET A 466 -5.55 -11.23 9.16
CA MET A 466 -5.17 -12.61 8.86
C MET A 466 -6.14 -13.64 9.46
N THR A 467 -6.68 -13.40 10.66
CA THR A 467 -7.64 -14.30 11.34
C THR A 467 -8.78 -13.54 12.00
N GLN A 468 -9.90 -14.22 12.29
CA GLN A 468 -11.13 -13.59 12.80
C GLN A 468 -11.02 -13.11 14.25
N ASP A 469 -10.11 -13.69 15.03
CA ASP A 469 -9.91 -13.46 16.45
C ASP A 469 -8.85 -12.37 16.75
N GLN A 470 -8.19 -11.85 15.72
CA GLN A 470 -7.25 -10.73 15.84
C GLN A 470 -7.94 -9.50 16.43
N ASN A 471 -7.30 -8.91 17.44
CA ASN A 471 -7.69 -7.72 18.19
C ASN A 471 -9.19 -7.39 18.12
N ALA A 472 -10.04 -8.26 18.69
CA ALA A 472 -11.51 -8.20 18.52
C ALA A 472 -12.14 -6.83 18.81
N GLY A 473 -11.57 -6.04 19.73
CA GLY A 473 -11.99 -4.67 20.00
C GLY A 473 -11.74 -3.73 18.80
N ILE A 474 -10.53 -3.75 18.25
CA ILE A 474 -10.16 -2.95 17.07
C ILE A 474 -10.94 -3.41 15.83
N VAL A 475 -11.12 -4.71 15.64
CA VAL A 475 -11.95 -5.25 14.55
C VAL A 475 -13.40 -4.81 14.71
N THR A 476 -13.93 -4.75 15.94
CA THR A 476 -15.28 -4.24 16.20
C THR A 476 -15.41 -2.76 15.81
N ASP A 477 -14.42 -1.92 16.10
CA ASP A 477 -14.40 -0.51 15.67
C ASP A 477 -14.41 -0.38 14.15
N LEU A 478 -13.63 -1.22 13.46
CA LEU A 478 -13.59 -1.29 12.00
C LEU A 478 -14.96 -1.67 11.44
N LEU A 479 -15.57 -2.76 11.94
CA LEU A 479 -16.88 -3.25 11.50
C LEU A 479 -18.01 -2.25 11.76
N ASN A 480 -17.92 -1.48 12.87
CA ASN A 480 -18.87 -0.42 13.18
C ASN A 480 -18.63 0.86 12.36
N GLY A 481 -17.52 0.96 11.63
CA GLY A 481 -17.15 2.15 10.85
C GLY A 481 -16.59 3.30 11.68
N THR A 482 -16.25 3.08 12.95
CA THR A 482 -15.63 4.10 13.83
C THR A 482 -14.32 4.61 13.23
N ASP A 483 -13.55 3.70 12.63
CA ASP A 483 -12.25 4.00 12.01
C ASP A 483 -12.38 4.72 10.66
N LYS A 484 -13.60 4.79 10.10
CA LYS A 484 -13.87 5.33 8.75
C LYS A 484 -12.99 4.68 7.68
N VAL A 485 -12.60 3.43 7.89
CA VAL A 485 -11.89 2.61 6.88
C VAL A 485 -12.95 1.97 6.00
N THR A 486 -12.73 2.02 4.69
CA THR A 486 -13.67 1.48 3.71
C THR A 486 -13.00 0.45 2.79
N ALA A 487 -11.76 0.05 3.07
CA ALA A 487 -11.00 -0.94 2.32
C ALA A 487 -10.21 -1.83 3.29
N VAL A 488 -10.28 -3.16 3.16
CA VAL A 488 -9.64 -4.12 4.07
C VAL A 488 -9.15 -5.35 3.31
N PHE A 489 -7.93 -5.81 3.60
CA PHE A 489 -7.45 -7.11 3.13
C PHE A 489 -7.75 -8.20 4.16
N ALA A 490 -8.49 -9.22 3.75
CA ALA A 490 -8.74 -10.42 4.53
C ALA A 490 -7.69 -11.49 4.19
N GLY A 491 -7.12 -12.17 5.17
CA GLY A 491 -6.07 -13.16 4.95
C GLY A 491 -6.54 -14.45 4.27
N ASN A 492 -7.84 -14.72 4.30
CA ASN A 492 -8.50 -15.86 3.65
C ASN A 492 -10.01 -15.60 3.50
N ASP A 493 -10.69 -16.48 2.77
CA ASP A 493 -12.12 -16.37 2.49
C ASP A 493 -13.01 -16.46 3.73
N ASN A 494 -12.59 -17.17 4.78
CA ASN A 494 -13.35 -17.24 6.03
C ASN A 494 -13.34 -15.89 6.75
N VAL A 495 -12.20 -15.19 6.76
CA VAL A 495 -12.11 -13.83 7.29
C VAL A 495 -12.92 -12.88 6.42
N ASN A 496 -12.81 -12.98 5.10
CA ASN A 496 -13.59 -12.16 4.17
C ASN A 496 -15.09 -12.31 4.41
N GLY A 497 -15.59 -13.55 4.47
CA GLY A 497 -17.00 -13.84 4.76
C GLY A 497 -17.46 -13.33 6.13
N TYR A 498 -16.60 -13.40 7.15
CA TYR A 498 -16.88 -12.82 8.46
C TYR A 498 -17.00 -11.29 8.40
N LEU A 499 -16.05 -10.61 7.75
CA LEU A 499 -16.07 -9.16 7.62
C LEU A 499 -17.31 -8.69 6.87
N ASN A 500 -17.63 -9.29 5.72
CA ASN A 500 -18.81 -8.96 4.94
C ASN A 500 -20.12 -9.18 5.71
N LYS A 501 -20.22 -10.25 6.51
CA LYS A 501 -21.43 -10.57 7.27
C LYS A 501 -21.67 -9.61 8.44
N ASN A 502 -20.61 -9.12 9.08
CA ASN A 502 -20.70 -8.38 10.33
C ASN A 502 -20.46 -6.87 10.18
N ALA A 503 -19.99 -6.41 9.02
CA ALA A 503 -19.79 -4.99 8.74
C ALA A 503 -21.12 -4.24 8.75
N LYS A 504 -21.19 -3.16 9.54
CA LYS A 504 -22.33 -2.22 9.54
C LYS A 504 -22.16 -1.09 8.55
N VAL A 505 -20.98 -0.99 7.95
CA VAL A 505 -20.63 -0.02 6.91
C VAL A 505 -20.19 -0.77 5.67
N LYS A 506 -20.46 -0.19 4.49
CA LYS A 506 -20.00 -0.75 3.22
C LYS A 506 -18.47 -0.64 3.14
N MET A 507 -17.80 -1.77 2.93
CA MET A 507 -16.35 -1.86 2.77
C MET A 507 -15.99 -2.63 1.51
N ASP A 508 -14.93 -2.21 0.85
CA ASP A 508 -14.24 -2.98 -0.18
C ASP A 508 -13.34 -4.00 0.54
N ILE A 509 -13.56 -5.30 0.31
CA ILE A 509 -12.85 -6.38 1.01
C ILE A 509 -12.27 -7.33 -0.04
N SER A 510 -10.94 -7.34 -0.14
CA SER A 510 -10.21 -8.31 -0.96
C SER A 510 -9.63 -9.42 -0.10
N THR A 511 -9.64 -10.66 -0.60
CA THR A 511 -8.92 -11.77 0.03
C THR A 511 -7.48 -11.79 -0.47
N LEU A 512 -6.51 -11.96 0.43
CA LEU A 512 -5.13 -12.28 0.08
C LEU A 512 -5.07 -13.68 -0.51
N GLU A 513 -4.36 -13.82 -1.61
CA GLU A 513 -4.28 -15.08 -2.32
C GLU A 513 -3.79 -16.23 -1.44
N ASP A 514 -4.34 -17.41 -1.66
CA ASP A 514 -3.81 -18.61 -1.04
C ASP A 514 -2.50 -19.02 -1.70
N VAL A 515 -1.53 -19.36 -0.86
CA VAL A 515 -0.26 -19.92 -1.30
C VAL A 515 -0.41 -21.42 -1.12
N GLU A 516 -0.42 -22.18 -2.21
CA GLU A 516 -0.37 -23.64 -2.13
C GLU A 516 0.89 -24.03 -1.38
N THR A 517 0.75 -24.58 -0.18
CA THR A 517 1.87 -25.21 0.52
C THR A 517 2.17 -26.52 -0.20
N PRO A 518 3.39 -26.72 -0.75
CA PRO A 518 3.74 -28.02 -1.27
C PRO A 518 3.65 -29.03 -0.13
N ILE A 519 2.75 -30.00 -0.26
CA ILE A 519 2.67 -31.13 0.65
C ILE A 519 3.93 -31.96 0.40
N TYR A 520 5.00 -31.67 1.14
CA TYR A 520 6.08 -32.63 1.27
C TYR A 520 5.53 -33.83 2.03
N LYS A 521 5.12 -34.87 1.30
CA LYS A 521 4.94 -36.20 1.88
C LYS A 521 6.32 -36.65 2.38
N HIS A 522 6.48 -36.71 3.70
CA HIS A 522 7.61 -37.36 4.35
C HIS A 522 7.72 -38.83 3.97
#